data_AF-A0A3L8PW99-F1
#
_entry.id   AF-A0A3L8PW99-F1
#
_cell.length_a   1.000
_cell.length_b   1.000
_cell.length_c   1.000
_cell.angle_alpha   90.00
_cell.angle_beta   90.00
_cell.angle_gamma   90.00
#
_symmetry.space_group_name_H-M   'P 1'
#
loop_
_entity.id
_entity.type
_entity.pdbx_description
1 polymer ?
#
loop_
_entity_poly.entity_id
_entity_poly.type
_entity_poly.pdbx_seq_one_letter_code
_entity_poly.pdbx_strand_id
1 'polypeptide(L)'
;MNPWIIAIRPKTLFAAISPIILGNTMAASSPYFEWSIAILSLVCGVFLQITVNLVNDYSDHKNGIDSQQRLGPIRACQSGIITPNTMVVGISISTLLSILSGLFLVFHGGIGFLYLGVASIACAFAYSLGSKSLANLALGELAVFIFFGLIAVCGSYYLQSHALNTDIIIMAVCLGLLNAAIMFVNNTRDRLTDEQAGKRTLAVRVGSTMCSPVYRALVFGAYAIMVTAYFMGALHGLPVLLAGLSFVLGKKLTLDFETAKDTEFNAILHKTALLTFMFSSLYCIGLALT
;
A
#
# COMPACT_ATOMS: atom_id res chain seq x y z
N MET A 1 5.74 -0.01 25.62
CA MET A 1 6.02 0.13 24.16
C MET A 1 5.76 1.58 23.78
N ASN A 2 6.61 2.23 22.97
CA ASN A 2 6.44 3.65 22.62
C ASN A 2 5.11 3.85 21.83
N PRO A 3 4.20 4.74 22.27
CA PRO A 3 2.91 4.98 21.61
C PRO A 3 2.99 5.32 20.12
N TRP A 4 4.05 6.04 19.71
CA TRP A 4 4.22 6.43 18.31
C TRP A 4 4.58 5.25 17.42
N ILE A 5 5.31 4.25 17.93
CA ILE A 5 5.59 3.01 17.18
C ILE A 5 4.29 2.26 16.90
N ILE A 6 3.32 2.31 17.81
CA ILE A 6 1.98 1.75 17.57
C ILE A 6 1.27 2.55 16.47
N ALA A 7 1.28 3.88 16.60
CA ALA A 7 0.54 4.79 15.72
C ALA A 7 1.02 4.76 14.26
N ILE A 8 2.34 4.69 14.02
CA ILE A 8 2.89 4.70 12.65
C ILE A 8 2.75 3.35 11.92
N ARG A 9 2.43 2.28 12.64
CA ARG A 9 2.23 0.91 12.12
C ARG A 9 3.37 0.44 11.20
N PRO A 10 4.59 0.20 11.72
CA PRO A 10 5.78 -0.14 10.91
C PRO A 10 5.56 -1.29 9.92
N LYS A 11 4.77 -2.29 10.31
CA LYS A 11 4.41 -3.44 9.48
C LYS A 11 3.67 -3.07 8.18
N THR A 12 2.95 -1.95 8.18
CA THR A 12 2.23 -1.45 6.99
C THR A 12 3.11 -0.57 6.10
N LEU A 13 4.27 -0.13 6.58
CA LEU A 13 5.19 0.70 5.78
C LEU A 13 5.79 -0.09 4.62
N PHE A 14 5.88 -1.43 4.72
CA PHE A 14 6.29 -2.28 3.61
C PHE A 14 5.42 -2.08 2.36
N ALA A 15 4.12 -1.81 2.53
CA ALA A 15 3.21 -1.52 1.40
C ALA A 15 3.65 -0.28 0.61
N ALA A 16 4.21 0.74 1.28
CA ALA A 16 4.73 1.97 0.66
C ALA A 16 6.17 1.82 0.15
N ILE A 17 7.01 1.10 0.90
CA ILE A 17 8.44 0.93 0.58
C ILE A 17 8.62 0.06 -0.67
N SER A 18 7.89 -1.05 -0.77
CA SER A 18 8.02 -2.02 -1.87
C SER A 18 7.85 -1.42 -3.26
N PRO A 19 6.78 -0.65 -3.55
CA PRO A 19 6.61 0.05 -4.82
C PRO A 19 7.78 0.95 -5.20
N ILE A 20 8.26 1.74 -4.24
CA ILE A 20 9.26 2.77 -4.49
C ILE A 20 10.63 2.14 -4.75
N ILE A 21 10.99 1.10 -3.98
CA ILE A 21 12.20 0.32 -4.25
C ILE A 21 12.13 -0.29 -5.65
N LEU A 22 11.00 -0.91 -6.01
CA LEU A 22 10.85 -1.53 -7.32
C LEU A 22 11.05 -0.54 -8.47
N GLY A 23 10.36 0.61 -8.44
CA GLY A 23 10.48 1.59 -9.51
C GLY A 23 11.87 2.21 -9.62
N ASN A 24 12.53 2.52 -8.49
CA ASN A 24 13.92 2.97 -8.52
C ASN A 24 14.88 1.89 -9.05
N THR A 25 14.74 0.63 -8.63
CA THR A 25 15.61 -0.46 -9.13
C THR A 25 15.42 -0.70 -10.62
N MET A 26 14.18 -0.66 -11.13
CA MET A 26 13.92 -0.78 -12.57
C MET A 26 14.53 0.36 -13.39
N ALA A 27 14.72 1.53 -12.78
CA ALA A 27 15.40 2.67 -13.38
C ALA A 27 16.91 2.73 -13.07
N ALA A 28 17.48 1.76 -12.35
CA ALA A 28 18.87 1.84 -11.87
C ALA A 28 19.91 1.83 -12.99
N SER A 29 19.57 1.31 -14.17
CA SER A 29 20.41 1.36 -15.38
C SER A 29 20.29 2.67 -16.16
N SER A 30 19.39 3.57 -15.75
CA SER A 30 19.25 4.90 -16.34
C SER A 30 20.55 5.70 -16.14
N PRO A 31 21.07 6.38 -17.17
CA PRO A 31 22.23 7.27 -17.01
C PRO A 31 21.94 8.48 -16.12
N TYR A 32 20.66 8.76 -15.85
CA TYR A 32 20.19 9.87 -15.01
C TYR A 32 19.88 9.43 -13.57
N PHE A 33 20.19 8.19 -13.19
CA PHE A 33 19.85 7.69 -11.87
C PHE A 33 20.58 8.47 -10.76
N GLU A 34 19.80 9.01 -9.82
CA GLU A 34 20.29 9.76 -8.67
C GLU A 34 19.84 9.13 -7.35
N TRP A 35 20.81 8.79 -6.50
CA TRP A 35 20.56 8.25 -5.14
C TRP A 35 19.80 9.22 -4.24
N SER A 36 20.06 10.52 -4.39
CA SER A 36 19.33 11.58 -3.68
C SER A 36 17.83 11.51 -3.95
N ILE A 37 17.45 11.37 -5.22
CA ILE A 37 16.06 11.26 -5.68
C ILE A 37 15.44 9.94 -5.21
N ALA A 38 16.18 8.83 -5.25
CA ALA A 38 15.72 7.55 -4.74
C ALA A 38 15.39 7.62 -3.23
N ILE A 39 16.30 8.19 -2.43
CA ILE A 39 16.10 8.37 -0.99
C ILE A 39 14.95 9.34 -0.71
N LEU A 40 14.88 10.47 -1.41
CA LEU A 40 13.80 11.45 -1.23
C LEU A 40 12.42 10.87 -1.59
N SER A 41 12.33 10.05 -2.65
CA SER A 41 11.10 9.35 -3.01
C SER A 41 10.63 8.40 -1.91
N LEU A 42 11.56 7.63 -1.31
CA LEU A 42 11.27 6.75 -0.17
C LEU A 42 10.82 7.54 1.05
N VAL A 43 11.53 8.61 1.41
CA VAL A 43 11.19 9.49 2.53
C VAL A 43 9.78 10.07 2.35
N CYS A 44 9.48 10.60 1.15
CA CYS A 44 8.16 11.15 0.83
C CYS A 44 7.05 10.10 0.98
N GLY A 45 7.22 8.93 0.36
CA GLY A 45 6.24 7.84 0.42
C GLY A 45 6.01 7.30 1.83
N VAL A 46 7.08 7.15 2.62
CA VAL A 46 6.98 6.72 4.03
C VAL A 46 6.23 7.75 4.87
N PHE A 47 6.54 9.03 4.75
CA PHE A 47 5.83 10.07 5.51
C PHE A 47 4.37 10.24 5.07
N LEU A 48 4.05 10.06 3.78
CA LEU A 48 2.66 9.97 3.32
C LEU A 48 1.95 8.78 3.96
N GLN A 49 2.57 7.60 4.00
CA GLN A 49 1.96 6.43 4.61
C GLN A 49 1.78 6.58 6.13
N ILE A 50 2.75 7.20 6.81
CA ILE A 50 2.60 7.56 8.22
C ILE A 50 1.40 8.50 8.39
N THR A 51 1.28 9.52 7.54
CA THR A 51 0.14 10.46 7.55
C THR A 51 -1.19 9.71 7.44
N VAL A 52 -1.33 8.79 6.46
CA VAL A 52 -2.52 7.95 6.27
C VAL A 52 -2.85 7.17 7.55
N ASN A 53 -1.84 6.54 8.17
CA ASN A 53 -2.03 5.75 9.39
C ASN A 53 -2.52 6.60 10.57
N LEU A 54 -1.95 7.79 10.76
CA LEU A 54 -2.32 8.70 11.84
C LEU A 54 -3.71 9.32 11.61
N VAL A 55 -4.02 9.75 10.38
CA VAL A 55 -5.35 10.27 10.02
C VAL A 55 -6.42 9.20 10.21
N ASN A 56 -6.13 7.95 9.86
CA ASN A 56 -7.04 6.83 10.06
C ASN A 56 -7.29 6.58 11.56
N ASP A 57 -6.25 6.61 12.41
CA ASP A 57 -6.38 6.49 13.87
C ASP A 57 -7.23 7.63 14.47
N TYR A 58 -6.97 8.86 14.06
CA TYR A 58 -7.73 10.03 14.47
C TYR A 58 -9.20 9.97 14.02
N SER A 59 -9.47 9.57 12.78
CA SER A 59 -10.84 9.46 12.26
C SER A 59 -11.65 8.41 13.01
N ASP A 60 -11.06 7.26 13.31
CA ASP A 60 -11.73 6.20 14.08
C ASP A 60 -12.05 6.63 15.51
N HIS A 61 -11.17 7.42 16.15
CA HIS A 61 -11.47 8.05 17.44
C HIS A 61 -12.68 8.99 17.34
N LYS A 62 -12.71 9.88 16.33
CA LYS A 62 -13.81 10.84 16.13
C LYS A 62 -15.16 10.17 15.85
N ASN A 63 -15.15 9.05 15.13
CA ASN A 63 -16.36 8.33 14.76
C ASN A 63 -16.91 7.41 15.86
N GLY A 64 -16.24 7.33 17.03
CA GLY A 64 -16.74 6.57 18.17
C GLY A 64 -16.89 5.07 17.90
N ILE A 65 -16.08 4.51 16.99
CA ILE A 65 -16.11 3.07 16.69
C ILE A 65 -15.68 2.35 17.97
N ASP A 66 -16.64 1.65 18.58
CA ASP A 66 -16.55 1.17 19.95
C ASP A 66 -15.41 0.15 20.13
N SER A 67 -14.68 0.29 21.23
CA SER A 67 -13.33 -0.30 21.39
C SER A 67 -13.33 -1.79 21.73
N GLN A 68 -14.43 -2.34 22.25
CA GLN A 68 -14.43 -3.68 22.83
C GLN A 68 -14.58 -4.82 21.81
N GLN A 69 -15.17 -4.55 20.63
CA GLN A 69 -15.39 -5.58 19.60
C GLN A 69 -14.34 -5.54 18.49
N ARG A 70 -13.31 -4.70 18.61
CA ARG A 70 -12.31 -4.52 17.57
C ARG A 70 -11.28 -5.65 17.57
N LEU A 71 -11.17 -6.33 16.44
CA LEU A 71 -10.23 -7.44 16.21
C LEU A 71 -8.84 -6.99 15.75
N GLY A 72 -8.69 -5.74 15.32
CA GLY A 72 -7.43 -5.18 14.81
C GLY A 72 -6.44 -4.74 15.91
N PRO A 73 -5.18 -4.41 15.55
CA PRO A 73 -4.18 -3.93 16.50
C PRO A 73 -4.60 -2.62 17.17
N ILE A 74 -4.08 -2.38 18.38
CA ILE A 74 -4.33 -1.18 19.18
C ILE A 74 -4.11 0.07 18.34
N ARG A 75 -5.06 1.00 18.41
CA ARG A 75 -5.02 2.33 17.79
C ARG A 75 -4.71 3.35 18.87
N ALA A 76 -3.63 4.09 18.72
CA ALA A 76 -3.08 4.91 19.79
C ALA A 76 -3.99 6.09 20.17
N CYS A 77 -4.67 6.72 19.21
CA CYS A 77 -5.63 7.79 19.49
C CYS A 77 -6.97 7.22 19.96
N GLN A 78 -7.47 6.19 19.26
CA GLN A 78 -8.74 5.55 19.63
C GLN A 78 -8.72 5.00 21.06
N SER A 79 -7.61 4.38 21.50
CA SER A 79 -7.47 3.81 22.83
C SER A 79 -7.07 4.83 23.91
N GLY A 80 -7.00 6.12 23.57
CA GLY A 80 -6.64 7.19 24.50
C GLY A 80 -5.17 7.25 24.93
N ILE A 81 -4.27 6.45 24.32
CA ILE A 81 -2.83 6.48 24.62
C ILE A 81 -2.20 7.79 24.13
N ILE A 82 -2.67 8.29 22.98
CA ILE A 82 -2.32 9.60 22.42
C ILE A 82 -3.59 10.44 22.40
N THR A 83 -3.54 11.66 22.92
CA THR A 83 -4.69 12.56 22.89
C THR A 83 -4.97 13.03 21.45
N PRO A 84 -6.23 13.36 21.10
CA PRO A 84 -6.58 13.83 19.74
C PRO A 84 -5.76 15.04 19.30
N ASN A 85 -5.52 16.00 20.21
CA ASN A 85 -4.71 17.18 19.92
C ASN A 85 -3.26 16.80 19.58
N THR A 86 -2.66 15.88 20.34
CA THR A 86 -1.31 15.38 20.06
C THR A 86 -1.26 14.58 18.76
N MET A 87 -2.31 13.82 18.43
CA MET A 87 -2.40 13.08 17.16
C MET A 87 -2.41 14.05 15.96
N VAL A 88 -3.14 15.17 16.05
CA VAL A 88 -3.14 16.23 15.02
C VAL A 88 -1.75 16.82 14.81
N VAL A 89 -0.95 17.00 15.86
CA VAL A 89 0.45 17.43 15.73
C VAL A 89 1.26 16.39 14.95
N GLY A 90 1.11 15.10 15.25
CA GLY A 90 1.78 14.02 14.51
C GLY A 90 1.38 13.96 13.03
N ILE A 91 0.09 14.14 12.73
CA ILE A 91 -0.43 14.26 11.35
C ILE A 91 0.22 15.46 10.66
N SER A 92 0.28 16.61 11.32
CA SER A 92 0.83 17.85 10.76
C SER A 92 2.32 17.70 10.45
N ILE A 93 3.11 17.14 11.37
CA ILE A 93 4.54 16.90 11.19
C ILE A 93 4.80 15.93 10.03
N SER A 94 4.11 14.79 10.00
CA SER A 94 4.29 13.79 8.94
C SER A 94 3.85 14.32 7.56
N THR A 95 2.77 15.08 7.50
CA THR A 95 2.33 15.75 6.26
C THR A 95 3.33 16.82 5.82
N LEU A 96 3.87 17.62 6.74
CA LEU A 96 4.88 18.62 6.41
C LEU A 96 6.15 17.96 5.85
N LEU A 97 6.62 16.88 6.46
CA LEU A 97 7.82 16.17 5.99
C LEU A 97 7.61 15.51 4.63
N SER A 98 6.41 15.01 4.34
CA SER A 98 6.09 14.52 2.99
C SER A 98 5.99 15.64 1.96
N ILE A 99 5.44 16.81 2.32
CA ILE A 99 5.43 17.99 1.45
C ILE A 99 6.85 18.46 1.17
N LEU A 100 7.68 18.63 2.20
CA LEU A 100 9.05 19.12 2.02
C LEU A 100 9.86 18.20 1.12
N SER A 101 9.84 16.89 1.38
CA SER A 101 10.50 15.91 0.50
C SER A 101 9.87 15.86 -0.90
N GLY A 102 8.55 15.95 -1.00
CA GLY A 102 7.81 15.97 -2.27
C GLY A 102 8.11 17.19 -3.13
N LEU A 103 8.30 18.37 -2.55
CA LEU A 103 8.63 19.60 -3.29
C LEU A 103 9.97 19.47 -4.03
N PHE A 104 10.97 18.82 -3.43
CA PHE A 104 12.22 18.50 -4.14
C PHE A 104 11.98 17.58 -5.34
N LEU A 105 11.09 16.59 -5.21
CA LEU A 105 10.72 15.71 -6.31
C LEU A 105 9.93 16.45 -7.40
N VAL A 106 9.15 17.48 -7.06
CA VAL A 106 8.47 18.34 -8.04
C VAL A 106 9.46 19.11 -8.91
N PHE A 107 10.53 19.65 -8.30
CA PHE A 107 11.56 20.34 -9.07
C PHE A 107 12.26 19.41 -10.07
N HIS A 108 12.41 18.13 -9.73
CA HIS A 108 13.06 17.15 -10.58
C HIS A 108 12.12 16.53 -11.62
N GLY A 109 10.91 16.12 -11.21
CA GLY A 109 9.92 15.44 -12.06
C GLY A 109 8.96 16.37 -12.82
N GLY A 110 9.01 17.67 -12.54
CA GLY A 110 8.18 18.69 -13.19
C GLY A 110 6.76 18.81 -12.65
N ILE A 111 5.93 19.63 -13.32
CA ILE A 111 4.59 20.02 -12.83
C ILE A 111 3.63 18.85 -12.62
N GLY A 112 3.81 17.74 -13.36
CA GLY A 112 3.03 16.51 -13.15
C GLY A 112 3.15 15.99 -11.72
N PHE A 113 4.34 16.08 -11.12
CA PHE A 113 4.57 15.66 -9.73
C PHE A 113 3.90 16.58 -8.72
N LEU A 114 3.66 17.84 -9.05
CA LEU A 114 2.87 18.72 -8.19
C LEU A 114 1.43 18.20 -8.10
N TYR A 115 0.82 17.87 -9.24
CA TYR A 115 -0.53 17.30 -9.27
C TYR A 115 -0.61 15.95 -8.56
N LEU A 116 0.38 15.07 -8.78
CA LEU A 116 0.44 13.78 -8.08
C LEU A 116 0.63 13.95 -6.57
N GLY A 117 1.47 14.89 -6.14
CA GLY A 117 1.70 15.20 -4.73
C GLY A 117 0.44 15.73 -4.06
N VAL A 118 -0.24 16.72 -4.67
CA VAL A 118 -1.51 17.25 -4.18
C VAL A 118 -2.58 16.15 -4.13
N ALA A 119 -2.70 15.33 -5.18
CA ALA A 119 -3.65 14.22 -5.22
C ALA A 119 -3.35 13.17 -4.13
N SER A 120 -2.08 12.88 -3.86
CA SER A 120 -1.65 11.91 -2.84
C SER A 120 -1.98 12.40 -1.43
N ILE A 121 -1.72 13.68 -1.13
CA ILE A 121 -2.09 14.29 0.15
C ILE A 121 -3.62 14.33 0.27
N ALA A 122 -4.34 14.80 -0.75
CA ALA A 122 -5.80 14.82 -0.74
C ALA A 122 -6.38 13.43 -0.49
N CYS A 123 -5.84 12.39 -1.15
CA CYS A 123 -6.23 11.01 -0.93
C CYS A 123 -5.92 10.55 0.49
N ALA A 124 -4.76 10.89 1.06
CA ALA A 124 -4.40 10.49 2.43
C ALA A 124 -5.42 10.95 3.48
N PHE A 125 -5.99 12.14 3.29
CA PHE A 125 -7.04 12.68 4.15
C PHE A 125 -8.43 12.14 3.80
N ALA A 126 -8.81 12.19 2.51
CA ALA A 126 -10.12 11.73 2.01
C ALA A 126 -10.33 10.21 2.18
N TYR A 127 -9.25 9.44 2.37
CA TYR A 127 -9.32 8.01 2.59
C TYR A 127 -10.09 7.64 3.86
N SER A 128 -9.89 8.39 4.95
CA SER A 128 -10.51 8.09 6.24
C SER A 128 -11.40 9.21 6.79
N LEU A 129 -11.24 10.46 6.37
CA LEU A 129 -12.03 11.58 6.89
C LEU A 129 -13.37 11.73 6.15
N GLY A 130 -14.39 12.07 6.94
CA GLY A 130 -15.74 12.36 6.44
C GLY A 130 -16.62 11.12 6.34
N SER A 131 -17.94 11.36 6.29
CA SER A 131 -18.95 10.29 6.17
C SER A 131 -18.86 9.55 4.83
N LYS A 132 -18.41 10.23 3.77
CA LYS A 132 -18.19 9.68 2.42
C LYS A 132 -16.71 9.47 2.10
N SER A 133 -15.94 8.96 3.06
CA SER A 133 -14.52 8.62 2.83
C SER A 133 -14.37 7.52 1.77
N LEU A 134 -13.21 7.44 1.11
CA LEU A 134 -12.97 6.41 0.08
C LEU A 134 -13.13 4.98 0.64
N ALA A 135 -12.69 4.77 1.89
CA ALA A 135 -12.89 3.50 2.60
C ALA A 135 -14.39 3.15 2.71
N ASN A 136 -15.23 4.13 3.07
CA ASN A 136 -16.68 3.92 3.23
C ASN A 136 -17.41 3.68 1.90
N LEU A 137 -16.83 4.11 0.77
CA LEU A 137 -17.42 4.01 -0.57
C LEU A 137 -16.99 2.75 -1.36
N ALA A 138 -16.33 1.78 -0.72
CA ALA A 138 -15.70 0.62 -1.38
C ALA A 138 -14.66 1.01 -2.45
N LEU A 139 -14.02 2.17 -2.29
CA LEU A 139 -12.97 2.63 -3.18
C LEU A 139 -11.57 2.42 -2.58
N GLY A 140 -11.47 1.75 -1.42
CA GLY A 140 -10.21 1.62 -0.70
C GLY A 140 -9.17 0.80 -1.47
N GLU A 141 -9.57 -0.36 -1.99
CA GLU A 141 -8.72 -1.23 -2.81
C GLU A 141 -8.29 -0.55 -4.10
N LEU A 142 -9.20 0.20 -4.75
CA LEU A 142 -8.91 0.97 -5.97
C LEU A 142 -7.92 2.12 -5.68
N ALA A 143 -8.13 2.86 -4.59
CA ALA A 143 -7.21 3.91 -4.17
C ALA A 143 -5.82 3.33 -3.91
N VAL A 144 -5.74 2.21 -3.21
CA VAL A 144 -4.46 1.54 -2.95
C VAL A 144 -3.80 1.06 -4.24
N PHE A 145 -4.56 0.47 -5.16
CA PHE A 145 -4.07 0.07 -6.47
C PHE A 145 -3.47 1.25 -7.25
N ILE A 146 -4.14 2.40 -7.27
CA ILE A 146 -3.69 3.59 -7.98
C ILE A 146 -2.46 4.20 -7.29
N PHE A 147 -2.53 4.48 -5.99
CA PHE A 147 -1.49 5.25 -5.31
C PHE A 147 -0.23 4.43 -5.00
N PHE A 148 -0.39 3.16 -4.59
CA PHE A 148 0.75 2.30 -4.26
C PHE A 148 1.21 1.47 -5.45
N GLY A 149 0.33 1.16 -6.40
CA GLY A 149 0.72 0.52 -7.66
C GLY A 149 1.21 1.58 -8.65
N LEU A 150 0.28 2.19 -9.36
CA LEU A 150 0.58 3.06 -10.51
C LEU A 150 1.43 4.27 -10.13
N ILE A 151 1.02 5.06 -9.15
CA ILE A 151 1.71 6.33 -8.82
C ILE A 151 3.06 6.05 -8.16
N ALA A 152 3.12 5.20 -7.13
CA ALA A 152 4.36 4.97 -6.41
C ALA A 152 5.42 4.22 -7.26
N VAL A 153 5.04 3.21 -8.05
CA VAL A 153 5.98 2.46 -8.90
C VAL A 153 6.38 3.27 -10.12
N CYS A 154 5.42 3.77 -10.91
CA CYS A 154 5.74 4.53 -12.12
C CYS A 154 6.35 5.88 -11.79
N GLY A 155 5.91 6.54 -10.71
CA GLY A 155 6.44 7.83 -10.28
C GLY A 155 7.90 7.74 -9.84
N SER A 156 8.27 6.74 -9.03
CA SER A 156 9.68 6.57 -8.63
C SER A 156 10.57 6.18 -9.80
N TYR A 157 10.07 5.38 -10.76
CA TYR A 157 10.79 5.09 -12.00
C TYR A 157 10.96 6.34 -12.87
N TYR A 158 9.88 7.09 -13.12
CA TYR A 158 9.91 8.29 -13.97
C TYR A 158 10.82 9.37 -13.42
N LEU A 159 10.88 9.52 -12.08
CA LEU A 159 11.81 10.44 -11.44
C LEU A 159 13.28 10.14 -11.75
N GLN A 160 13.62 8.94 -12.24
CA GLN A 160 14.98 8.53 -12.55
C GLN A 160 15.25 8.38 -14.05
N SER A 161 14.22 8.03 -14.82
CA SER A 161 14.33 7.73 -16.25
C SER A 161 13.75 8.81 -17.15
N HIS A 162 12.91 9.71 -16.61
CA HIS A 162 12.07 10.66 -17.34
C HIS A 162 11.21 10.05 -18.45
N ALA A 163 10.97 8.74 -18.38
CA ALA A 163 10.17 7.99 -19.32
C ALA A 163 9.27 6.99 -18.58
N LEU A 164 8.25 6.50 -19.27
CA LEU A 164 7.49 5.33 -18.83
C LEU A 164 7.52 4.32 -19.96
N ASN A 165 7.77 3.07 -19.60
CA ASN A 165 7.79 1.94 -20.51
C ASN A 165 6.72 0.92 -20.10
N THR A 166 6.51 -0.09 -20.94
CA THR A 166 5.42 -1.06 -20.72
C THR A 166 5.70 -1.96 -19.52
N ASP A 167 6.95 -2.36 -19.31
CA ASP A 167 7.43 -3.20 -18.22
C ASP A 167 7.19 -2.57 -16.85
N ILE A 168 7.49 -1.27 -16.64
CA ILE A 168 7.19 -0.63 -15.35
C ILE A 168 5.70 -0.55 -15.08
N ILE A 169 4.87 -0.30 -16.09
CA ILE A 169 3.42 -0.23 -15.94
C ILE A 169 2.87 -1.62 -15.56
N ILE A 170 3.36 -2.68 -16.20
CA ILE A 170 3.00 -4.07 -15.86
C ILE A 170 3.34 -4.35 -14.40
N MET A 171 4.56 -4.03 -13.97
CA MET A 171 5.00 -4.25 -12.59
C MET A 171 4.24 -3.38 -11.58
N ALA A 172 3.86 -2.18 -11.95
CA ALA A 172 3.01 -1.29 -11.16
C ALA A 172 1.61 -1.89 -10.95
N VAL A 173 1.02 -2.51 -11.97
CA VAL A 173 -0.26 -3.23 -11.86
C VAL A 173 -0.11 -4.43 -10.91
N CYS A 174 0.96 -5.23 -11.04
CA CYS A 174 1.23 -6.36 -10.15
C CYS A 174 1.32 -5.93 -8.67
N LEU A 175 2.11 -4.90 -8.37
CA LEU A 175 2.25 -4.34 -7.02
C LEU A 175 0.97 -3.68 -6.52
N GLY A 176 0.22 -3.03 -7.41
CA GLY A 176 -1.09 -2.46 -7.11
C GLY A 176 -2.08 -3.54 -6.65
N LEU A 177 -2.13 -4.68 -7.35
CA LEU A 177 -3.00 -5.81 -6.98
C LEU A 177 -2.61 -6.43 -5.64
N LEU A 178 -1.31 -6.62 -5.39
CA LEU A 178 -0.83 -7.16 -4.11
C LEU A 178 -1.11 -6.19 -2.95
N ASN A 179 -0.91 -4.88 -3.14
CA ASN A 179 -1.27 -3.89 -2.14
C ASN A 179 -2.80 -3.79 -1.93
N ALA A 180 -3.60 -3.90 -3.00
CA ALA A 180 -5.04 -4.02 -2.88
C ALA A 180 -5.45 -5.27 -2.09
N ALA A 181 -4.72 -6.39 -2.22
CA ALA A 181 -4.95 -7.59 -1.42
C ALA A 181 -4.68 -7.35 0.08
N ILE A 182 -3.66 -6.57 0.44
CA ILE A 182 -3.41 -6.15 1.84
C ILE A 182 -4.64 -5.40 2.36
N MET A 183 -5.13 -4.42 1.60
CA MET A 183 -6.28 -3.62 2.00
C MET A 183 -7.56 -4.47 2.11
N PHE A 184 -7.74 -5.39 1.17
CA PHE A 184 -8.88 -6.29 1.16
C PHE A 184 -8.91 -7.23 2.37
N VAL A 185 -7.75 -7.72 2.84
CA VAL A 185 -7.64 -8.46 4.10
C VAL A 185 -8.05 -7.59 5.29
N ASN A 186 -7.60 -6.34 5.33
CA ASN A 186 -7.98 -5.41 6.40
C ASN A 186 -9.51 -5.20 6.44
N ASN A 187 -10.12 -4.98 5.28
CA ASN A 187 -11.57 -4.75 5.18
C ASN A 187 -12.38 -6.04 5.43
N THR A 188 -11.84 -7.21 5.12
CA THR A 188 -12.49 -8.49 5.42
C THR A 188 -12.49 -8.78 6.93
N ARG A 189 -11.36 -8.53 7.61
CA ARG A 189 -11.26 -8.64 9.08
C ARG A 189 -12.33 -7.79 9.77
N ASP A 190 -12.50 -6.56 9.31
CA ASP A 190 -13.38 -5.58 9.95
C ASP A 190 -14.80 -5.58 9.33
N ARG A 191 -15.16 -6.57 8.49
CA ARG A 191 -16.40 -6.56 7.70
C ARG A 191 -17.66 -6.44 8.57
N LEU A 192 -17.76 -7.24 9.64
CA LEU A 192 -18.94 -7.26 10.51
C LEU A 192 -19.10 -5.94 11.28
N THR A 193 -18.01 -5.43 11.84
CA THR A 193 -18.01 -4.17 12.60
C THR A 193 -18.22 -2.96 11.68
N ASP A 194 -17.64 -2.97 10.47
CA ASP A 194 -17.86 -1.95 9.45
C ASP A 194 -19.31 -1.93 8.97
N GLU A 195 -19.94 -3.10 8.75
CA GLU A 195 -21.35 -3.21 8.38
C GLU A 195 -22.29 -2.65 9.47
N GLN A 196 -22.04 -2.98 10.74
CA GLN A 196 -22.79 -2.44 11.88
C GLN A 196 -22.62 -0.92 12.02
N ALA A 197 -21.43 -0.40 11.72
CA ALA A 197 -21.14 1.04 11.70
C ALA A 197 -21.67 1.76 10.44
N GLY A 198 -22.38 1.06 9.54
CA GLY A 198 -22.95 1.63 8.31
C GLY A 198 -21.94 1.90 7.21
N LYS A 199 -20.69 1.44 7.33
CA LYS A 199 -19.67 1.55 6.30
C LYS A 199 -19.91 0.50 5.21
N ARG A 200 -19.62 0.86 3.96
CA ARG A 200 -19.81 -0.01 2.79
C ARG A 200 -18.49 -0.25 2.07
N THR A 201 -17.52 -0.86 2.76
CA THR A 201 -16.24 -1.32 2.17
C THR A 201 -16.48 -2.39 1.10
N LEU A 202 -15.47 -2.69 0.28
CA LEU A 202 -15.60 -3.72 -0.75
C LEU A 202 -15.96 -5.08 -0.13
N ALA A 203 -15.31 -5.46 0.97
CA ALA A 203 -15.62 -6.69 1.70
C ALA A 203 -17.08 -6.75 2.19
N VAL A 204 -17.66 -5.62 2.64
CA VAL A 204 -19.09 -5.54 2.99
C VAL A 204 -19.96 -5.71 1.76
N ARG A 205 -19.61 -5.09 0.63
CA ARG A 205 -20.41 -5.14 -0.61
C ARG A 205 -20.43 -6.51 -1.28
N VAL A 206 -19.27 -7.18 -1.34
CA VAL A 206 -19.17 -8.49 -1.99
C VAL A 206 -19.70 -9.62 -1.09
N GLY A 207 -19.72 -9.40 0.23
CA GLY A 207 -20.19 -10.39 1.20
C GLY A 207 -19.17 -11.48 1.50
N SER A 208 -19.41 -12.25 2.56
CA SER A 208 -18.46 -13.25 3.09
C SER A 208 -18.08 -14.33 2.07
N THR A 209 -19.03 -14.77 1.24
CA THR A 209 -18.82 -15.82 0.23
C THR A 209 -17.86 -15.41 -0.88
N MET A 210 -17.81 -14.11 -1.21
CA MET A 210 -16.97 -13.58 -2.28
C MET A 210 -15.62 -13.07 -1.79
N CYS A 211 -15.40 -12.93 -0.49
CA CYS A 211 -14.11 -12.48 0.04
C CYS A 211 -12.96 -13.39 -0.40
N SER A 212 -13.09 -14.71 -0.25
CA SER A 212 -12.01 -15.65 -0.62
C SER A 212 -11.72 -15.64 -2.14
N PRO A 213 -12.72 -15.70 -3.04
CA PRO A 213 -12.50 -15.51 -4.47
C PRO A 213 -11.83 -14.17 -4.84
N VAL A 214 -12.26 -13.06 -4.25
CA VAL A 214 -11.70 -11.73 -4.54
C VAL A 214 -10.25 -11.63 -4.08
N TYR A 215 -9.94 -12.06 -2.85
CA TYR A 215 -8.57 -12.08 -2.35
C TYR A 215 -7.66 -12.94 -3.25
N ARG A 216 -8.14 -14.14 -3.64
CA ARG A 216 -7.43 -15.03 -4.56
C ARG A 216 -7.20 -14.38 -5.93
N ALA A 217 -8.21 -13.70 -6.49
CA ALA A 217 -8.10 -13.01 -7.76
C ALA A 217 -7.06 -11.88 -7.73
N LEU A 218 -7.00 -11.11 -6.63
CA LEU A 218 -5.98 -10.07 -6.45
C LEU A 218 -4.57 -10.67 -6.40
N VAL A 219 -4.37 -11.71 -5.57
CA VAL A 219 -3.06 -12.36 -5.43
C VAL A 219 -2.64 -13.06 -6.72
N PHE A 220 -3.46 -13.96 -7.26
CA PHE A 220 -3.11 -14.73 -8.46
C PHE A 220 -3.10 -13.87 -9.73
N GLY A 221 -3.92 -12.82 -9.79
CA GLY A 221 -3.91 -11.85 -10.88
C GLY A 221 -2.53 -11.18 -11.05
N ALA A 222 -1.88 -10.80 -9.95
CA ALA A 222 -0.54 -10.23 -10.01
C ALA A 222 0.48 -11.20 -10.65
N TYR A 223 0.46 -12.47 -10.26
CA TYR A 223 1.36 -13.48 -10.85
C TYR A 223 0.99 -13.83 -12.29
N ALA A 224 -0.30 -13.94 -12.61
CA ALA A 224 -0.77 -14.22 -13.95
C ALA A 224 -0.34 -13.12 -14.93
N ILE A 225 -0.47 -11.85 -14.54
CA ILE A 225 -0.01 -10.70 -15.33
C ILE A 225 1.51 -10.76 -15.54
N MET A 226 2.29 -10.96 -14.47
CA MET A 226 3.75 -11.05 -14.56
C MET A 226 4.21 -12.19 -15.49
N VAL A 227 3.63 -13.39 -15.33
CA VAL A 227 3.97 -14.56 -16.15
C VAL A 227 3.56 -14.37 -17.60
N THR A 228 2.37 -13.81 -17.84
CA THR A 228 1.91 -13.49 -19.21
C THR A 228 2.84 -12.49 -19.88
N ALA A 229 3.22 -11.43 -19.16
CA ALA A 229 4.14 -10.41 -19.65
C ALA A 229 5.52 -10.99 -20.02
N TYR A 230 6.03 -11.94 -19.23
CA TYR A 230 7.24 -12.69 -19.58
C TYR A 230 7.09 -13.44 -20.91
N PHE A 231 6.04 -14.22 -21.09
CA PHE A 231 5.81 -14.98 -22.32
C PHE A 231 5.54 -14.08 -23.55
N MET A 232 5.04 -12.86 -23.32
CA MET A 232 4.91 -11.84 -24.35
C MET A 232 6.21 -11.09 -24.66
N GLY A 233 7.31 -11.41 -23.98
CA GLY A 233 8.62 -10.78 -24.17
C GLY A 233 8.76 -9.39 -23.52
N ALA A 234 7.84 -8.99 -22.64
CA ALA A 234 7.87 -7.70 -21.98
C ALA A 234 8.74 -7.66 -20.71
N LEU A 235 9.00 -8.81 -20.07
CA LEU A 235 9.81 -8.90 -18.83
C LEU A 235 10.96 -9.90 -19.01
N HIS A 236 12.07 -9.66 -18.31
CA HIS A 236 13.21 -10.57 -18.30
C HIS A 236 12.93 -11.82 -17.44
N GLY A 237 13.48 -12.98 -17.86
CA GLY A 237 13.17 -14.27 -17.24
C GLY A 237 13.68 -14.44 -15.81
N LEU A 238 14.90 -14.00 -15.49
CA LEU A 238 15.48 -14.16 -14.15
C LEU A 238 14.70 -13.38 -13.07
N PRO A 239 14.35 -12.09 -13.25
CA PRO A 239 13.46 -11.36 -12.34
C PRO A 239 12.13 -12.08 -12.10
N VAL A 240 11.49 -12.55 -13.18
CA VAL A 240 10.19 -13.23 -13.12
C VAL A 240 10.30 -14.55 -12.38
N LEU A 241 11.36 -15.33 -12.62
CA LEU A 241 11.64 -16.59 -11.93
C LEU A 241 11.81 -16.36 -10.42
N LEU A 242 12.66 -15.40 -10.02
CA LEU A 242 12.92 -15.13 -8.61
C LEU A 242 11.67 -14.57 -7.91
N ALA A 243 10.98 -13.61 -8.51
CA ALA A 243 9.70 -13.10 -7.99
C ALA A 243 8.66 -14.23 -7.88
N GLY A 244 8.64 -15.16 -8.83
CA GLY A 244 7.81 -16.35 -8.84
C GLY A 244 8.00 -17.26 -7.62
N LEU A 245 9.17 -17.27 -6.98
CA LEU A 245 9.39 -18.03 -5.73
C LEU A 245 8.46 -17.58 -4.60
N SER A 246 8.08 -16.29 -4.57
CA SER A 246 7.12 -15.77 -3.58
C SER A 246 5.69 -16.29 -3.77
N PHE A 247 5.37 -16.88 -4.94
CA PHE A 247 4.07 -17.50 -5.21
C PHE A 247 3.73 -18.61 -4.21
N VAL A 248 4.73 -19.33 -3.68
CA VAL A 248 4.52 -20.37 -2.66
C VAL A 248 3.82 -19.79 -1.43
N LEU A 249 4.27 -18.62 -0.97
CA LEU A 249 3.63 -17.89 0.12
C LEU A 249 2.26 -17.36 -0.31
N GLY A 250 2.12 -16.81 -1.52
CA GLY A 250 0.84 -16.34 -2.06
C GLY A 250 -0.23 -17.44 -2.07
N LYS A 251 0.09 -18.62 -2.59
CA LYS A 251 -0.80 -19.79 -2.58
C LYS A 251 -1.20 -20.19 -1.16
N LYS A 252 -0.23 -20.28 -0.24
CA LYS A 252 -0.51 -20.57 1.16
C LYS A 252 -1.48 -19.54 1.77
N LEU A 253 -1.26 -18.25 1.53
CA LEU A 253 -2.13 -17.21 2.07
C LEU A 253 -3.55 -17.26 1.51
N THR A 254 -3.74 -17.64 0.24
CA THR A 254 -5.09 -17.80 -0.33
C THR A 254 -5.86 -18.97 0.30
N LEU A 255 -5.16 -20.00 0.77
CA LEU A 255 -5.75 -21.12 1.52
C LEU A 255 -6.02 -20.70 2.97
N ASP A 256 -5.03 -20.08 3.64
CA ASP A 256 -5.15 -19.56 5.01
C ASP A 256 -6.34 -18.59 5.10
N PHE A 257 -6.53 -17.71 4.10
CA PHE A 257 -7.65 -16.75 4.03
C PHE A 257 -9.01 -17.43 3.91
N GLU A 258 -9.11 -18.52 3.16
CA GLU A 258 -10.38 -19.22 2.93
C GLU A 258 -10.91 -19.88 4.21
N THR A 259 -10.01 -20.40 5.04
CA THR A 259 -10.35 -21.05 6.31
C THR A 259 -10.23 -20.15 7.53
N ALA A 260 -9.86 -18.87 7.32
CA ALA A 260 -9.50 -17.96 8.40
C ALA A 260 -10.67 -17.67 9.34
N LYS A 261 -10.36 -17.65 10.63
CA LYS A 261 -11.22 -17.08 11.68
C LYS A 261 -10.78 -15.65 12.00
N ASP A 262 -11.68 -14.89 12.61
CA ASP A 262 -11.56 -13.45 12.92
C ASP A 262 -10.17 -12.99 13.41
N THR A 263 -9.55 -13.72 14.34
CA THR A 263 -8.24 -13.34 14.92
C THR A 263 -7.05 -13.63 14.00
N GLU A 264 -7.21 -14.52 13.02
CA GLU A 264 -6.15 -14.97 12.10
C GLU A 264 -5.89 -13.96 10.98
N PHE A 265 -6.87 -13.10 10.66
CA PHE A 265 -6.73 -12.08 9.63
C PHE A 265 -5.61 -11.07 9.90
N ASN A 266 -5.26 -10.80 11.17
CA ASN A 266 -4.11 -9.95 11.49
C ASN A 266 -2.78 -10.57 11.03
N ALA A 267 -2.65 -11.89 11.16
CA ALA A 267 -1.48 -12.61 10.68
C ALA A 267 -1.46 -12.65 9.15
N ILE A 268 -2.61 -12.88 8.51
CA ILE A 268 -2.74 -12.87 7.04
C ILE A 268 -2.43 -11.48 6.48
N LEU A 269 -2.91 -10.41 7.11
CA LEU A 269 -2.63 -9.03 6.72
C LEU A 269 -1.13 -8.77 6.70
N HIS A 270 -0.45 -9.13 7.79
CA HIS A 270 1.00 -8.96 7.90
C HIS A 270 1.76 -9.81 6.87
N LYS A 271 1.38 -11.07 6.69
CA LYS A 271 2.02 -11.96 5.71
C LYS A 271 1.74 -11.52 4.27
N THR A 272 0.60 -10.89 3.98
CA THR A 272 0.30 -10.32 2.65
C THR A 272 1.16 -9.09 2.37
N ALA A 273 1.42 -8.25 3.38
CA ALA A 273 2.41 -7.18 3.26
C ALA A 273 3.83 -7.73 3.04
N LEU A 274 4.19 -8.80 3.76
CA LEU A 274 5.47 -9.49 3.55
C LEU A 274 5.56 -10.12 2.16
N LEU A 275 4.48 -10.73 1.65
CA LEU A 275 4.39 -11.26 0.29
C LEU A 275 4.70 -10.17 -0.74
N THR A 276 4.10 -9.00 -0.60
CA THR A 276 4.33 -7.85 -1.48
C THR A 276 5.80 -7.42 -1.46
N PHE A 277 6.41 -7.37 -0.26
CA PHE A 277 7.82 -7.06 -0.09
C PHE A 277 8.76 -8.12 -0.65
N MET A 278 8.46 -9.41 -0.44
CA MET A 278 9.22 -10.51 -1.00
C MET A 278 9.14 -10.51 -2.54
N PHE A 279 7.94 -10.35 -3.10
CA PHE A 279 7.71 -10.27 -4.53
C PHE A 279 8.56 -9.16 -5.17
N SER A 280 8.48 -7.94 -4.64
CA SER A 280 9.26 -6.81 -5.17
C SER A 280 10.77 -7.01 -4.99
N SER A 281 11.20 -7.47 -3.83
CA SER A 281 12.63 -7.63 -3.53
C SER A 281 13.27 -8.72 -4.38
N LEU A 282 12.59 -9.87 -4.55
CA LEU A 282 13.09 -10.95 -5.40
C LEU A 282 13.14 -10.55 -6.87
N TYR A 283 12.14 -9.78 -7.34
CA TYR A 283 12.18 -9.20 -8.69
C TYR A 283 13.38 -8.26 -8.87
N CYS A 284 13.59 -7.34 -7.93
CA CYS A 284 14.73 -6.42 -7.92
C CYS A 284 16.08 -7.16 -7.90
N ILE A 285 16.20 -8.23 -7.11
CA ILE A 285 17.41 -9.06 -7.07
C ILE A 285 17.65 -9.71 -8.44
N GLY A 286 16.60 -10.26 -9.07
CA GLY A 286 16.74 -10.87 -10.38
C GLY A 286 17.12 -9.86 -11.47
N LEU A 287 16.66 -8.61 -11.36
CA LEU A 287 17.07 -7.53 -12.27
C LEU A 287 18.54 -7.19 -12.09
N ALA A 288 19.01 -7.07 -10.85
CA ALA A 288 20.41 -6.78 -10.55
C ALA A 288 21.38 -7.90 -10.99
N LEU A 289 20.86 -9.12 -11.22
CA LEU A 289 21.62 -10.28 -11.68
C LEU A 289 21.51 -10.52 -13.20
N THR A 290 20.73 -9.71 -13.92
CA THR A 290 20.59 -9.81 -15.39
C THR A 290 21.55 -8.86 -16.08
#